data_AF-A0A3E1ND59-F1
#
_entry.id   AF-A0A3E1ND59-F1
#
_cell.length_a   1.000
_cell.length_b   1.000
_cell.length_c   1.000
_cell.angle_alpha   90.00
_cell.angle_beta   90.00
_cell.angle_gamma   90.00
#
_symmetry.space_group_name_H-M   'P 1'
#
loop_
_entity.id
_entity.type
_entity.pdbx_description
1 polymer ?
#
loop_
_entity_poly.entity_id
_entity_poly.type
_entity_poly.pdbx_seq_one_letter_code
_entity_poly.pdbx_strand_id
1 'polypeptide(L)'
;MKHFKNIARIEDDMAGNAFQVAGINSNNGYSLEKIWMANTSAGQNMQLKYPETEFVEHRHAIIEDDGIDLVLISKHSEHNLEILGEAIRAGKHARIV
;
A
#
# COMPACT_ATOMS: atom_id res chain seq x y z
N MET A 1 4.05 -21.98 11.33
CA MET A 1 3.58 -20.58 11.26
C MET A 1 3.37 -20.22 9.80
N LYS A 2 2.24 -19.62 9.42
CA LYS A 2 2.11 -19.01 8.09
C LYS A 2 2.99 -17.76 8.10
N HIS A 3 4.03 -17.72 7.27
CA HIS A 3 4.76 -16.46 7.03
C HIS A 3 3.84 -15.56 6.21
N PHE A 4 3.34 -14.50 6.82
CA PHE A 4 2.66 -13.44 6.09
C PHE A 4 3.73 -12.57 5.44
N LYS A 5 3.56 -12.25 4.15
CA LYS A 5 4.29 -11.14 3.54
C LYS A 5 3.62 -9.85 3.95
N ASN A 6 4.39 -8.96 4.54
CA ASN A 6 3.92 -7.66 4.96
C ASN A 6 3.83 -6.77 3.73
N ILE A 7 2.66 -6.18 3.53
CA ILE A 7 2.39 -5.38 2.36
C ILE A 7 1.99 -3.98 2.77
N ALA A 8 2.25 -3.04 1.86
CA ALA A 8 1.80 -1.67 2.00
C ALA A 8 1.16 -1.18 0.72
N ARG A 9 0.31 -0.16 0.85
CA ARG A 9 -0.41 0.43 -0.28
C ARG A 9 -0.12 1.92 -0.39
N ILE A 10 0.18 2.35 -1.61
CA ILE A 10 0.33 3.75 -1.99
C ILE A 10 -0.85 4.05 -2.91
N GLU A 11 -1.80 4.85 -2.44
CA GLU A 11 -2.96 5.29 -3.23
C GLU A 11 -2.89 6.78 -3.47
N ASP A 12 -3.16 7.18 -4.70
CA ASP A 12 -3.18 8.59 -5.06
C ASP A 12 -4.53 8.95 -5.75
N ASP A 13 -5.52 8.06 -5.80
CA ASP A 13 -6.84 8.32 -6.40
C ASP A 13 -7.79 9.11 -5.47
N MET A 14 -8.56 10.03 -6.07
CA MET A 14 -9.59 10.85 -5.45
C MET A 14 -10.96 10.14 -5.35
N ALA A 15 -11.15 9.00 -6.02
CA ALA A 15 -12.48 8.44 -6.23
C ALA A 15 -12.99 7.47 -5.13
N GLY A 16 -12.24 7.21 -4.05
CA GLY A 16 -12.73 6.42 -2.91
C GLY A 16 -13.12 4.96 -3.23
N ASN A 17 -12.89 4.49 -4.45
CA ASN A 17 -13.01 3.08 -4.81
C ASN A 17 -11.76 2.38 -4.28
N ALA A 18 -11.78 2.04 -2.98
CA ALA A 18 -10.76 1.22 -2.36
C ALA A 18 -10.56 -0.05 -3.19
N PHE A 19 -9.48 -0.11 -3.96
CA PHE A 19 -9.17 -1.22 -4.83
C PHE A 19 -9.13 -2.49 -3.96
N GLN A 20 -10.09 -3.38 -4.19
CA GLN A 20 -10.07 -4.70 -3.62
C GLN A 20 -9.10 -5.52 -4.45
N VAL A 21 -7.85 -5.63 -4.03
CA VAL A 21 -6.98 -6.66 -4.60
C VAL A 21 -7.56 -7.99 -4.12
N ALA A 22 -8.39 -8.60 -4.96
CA ALA A 22 -8.97 -9.90 -4.67
C ALA A 22 -7.83 -10.86 -4.31
N GLY A 23 -7.84 -11.36 -3.07
CA GLY A 23 -6.85 -12.28 -2.57
C GLY A 23 -5.67 -11.67 -1.80
N ILE A 24 -5.72 -10.40 -1.46
CA ILE A 24 -4.86 -9.83 -0.42
C ILE A 24 -5.61 -9.84 0.90
N ASN A 25 -5.41 -10.94 1.62
CA ASN A 25 -5.93 -11.13 2.95
C ASN A 25 -5.00 -12.09 3.70
N SER A 26 -5.16 -12.14 5.02
CA SER A 26 -4.44 -13.07 5.88
C SER A 26 -4.62 -14.52 5.43
N ASN A 27 -5.77 -14.89 4.87
CA ASN A 27 -5.99 -16.25 4.36
C ASN A 27 -5.01 -16.65 3.25
N ASN A 28 -4.53 -15.68 2.46
CA ASN A 28 -3.60 -15.85 1.36
C ASN A 28 -2.13 -15.53 1.71
N GLY A 29 -1.82 -15.37 2.99
CA GLY A 29 -0.43 -15.13 3.40
C GLY A 29 0.03 -13.69 3.26
N TYR A 30 -0.88 -12.71 3.27
CA TYR A 30 -0.54 -11.28 3.24
C TYR A 30 -1.13 -10.52 4.42
N SER A 31 -0.38 -9.58 4.97
CA SER A 31 -0.83 -8.66 6.03
C SER A 31 -0.66 -7.22 5.57
N LEU A 32 -1.75 -6.44 5.56
CA LEU A 32 -1.73 -5.05 5.15
C LEU A 32 -1.34 -4.16 6.34
N GLU A 33 -0.09 -3.75 6.36
CA GLU A 33 0.51 -3.04 7.50
C GLU A 33 0.39 -1.53 7.37
N LYS A 34 0.59 -0.99 6.16
CA LYS A 34 0.62 0.47 5.93
C LYS A 34 -0.15 0.92 4.71
N ILE A 35 -0.80 2.07 4.82
CA ILE A 35 -1.46 2.77 3.72
C ILE A 35 -0.98 4.24 3.72
N TRP A 36 -0.52 4.71 2.58
CA TRP A 36 -0.38 6.13 2.31
C TRP A 36 -1.45 6.56 1.30
N MET A 37 -2.12 7.69 1.56
CA MET A 37 -3.06 8.29 0.63
C MET A 37 -2.74 9.76 0.38
N ALA A 38 -2.61 10.13 -0.90
CA ALA A 38 -2.39 11.52 -1.27
C ALA A 38 -3.62 12.41 -0.97
N ASN A 39 -4.84 11.85 -1.06
CA ASN A 39 -6.08 12.55 -0.74
C ASN A 39 -6.67 12.07 0.59
N THR A 40 -6.63 12.93 1.60
CA THR A 40 -7.07 12.64 2.97
C THR A 40 -8.57 12.44 3.12
N SER A 41 -9.39 12.90 2.17
CA SER A 41 -10.86 12.75 2.23
C SER A 41 -11.35 11.32 1.95
N ALA A 42 -10.56 10.48 1.27
CA ALA A 42 -10.79 9.04 1.17
C ALA A 42 -10.30 8.25 2.42
N GLY A 43 -9.50 8.92 3.27
CA GLY A 43 -9.00 8.49 4.58
C GLY A 43 -9.95 7.66 5.42
N GLN A 44 -11.07 8.29 5.76
CA GLN A 44 -11.96 7.82 6.81
C GLN A 44 -12.65 6.50 6.46
N ASN A 45 -13.05 6.32 5.20
CA ASN A 45 -13.71 5.09 4.74
C ASN A 45 -12.73 3.90 4.69
N MET A 46 -11.46 4.13 4.39
CA MET A 46 -10.46 3.07 4.41
C MET A 46 -10.08 2.65 5.82
N GLN A 47 -9.98 3.59 6.75
CA GLN A 47 -9.63 3.27 8.13
C GLN A 47 -10.71 2.41 8.80
N LEU A 48 -11.99 2.64 8.47
CA LEU A 48 -13.07 1.75 8.90
C LEU A 48 -12.97 0.33 8.31
N LYS A 49 -12.41 0.19 7.11
CA LYS A 49 -12.26 -1.11 6.42
C LYS A 49 -11.01 -1.87 6.88
N TYR A 50 -9.97 -1.16 7.29
CA TYR A 50 -8.69 -1.71 7.70
C TYR A 50 -8.25 -1.11 9.05
N PRO A 51 -8.91 -1.50 10.16
CA PRO A 51 -8.70 -0.87 11.46
C PRO A 51 -7.32 -1.16 12.07
N GLU A 52 -6.69 -2.27 11.68
CA GLU A 52 -5.36 -2.69 12.16
C GLU A 52 -4.22 -2.13 11.29
N THR A 53 -4.54 -1.40 10.22
CA THR A 53 -3.56 -0.87 9.28
C THR A 53 -3.16 0.54 9.67
N GLU A 54 -1.85 0.82 9.65
CA GLU A 54 -1.30 2.13 9.91
C GLU A 54 -1.49 3.05 8.68
N PHE A 55 -2.12 4.21 8.89
CA PHE A 55 -2.22 5.26 7.87
C PHE A 55 -1.07 6.24 8.04
N VAL A 56 -0.14 6.23 7.10
CA VAL A 56 1.05 7.08 7.14
C VAL A 56 0.85 8.37 6.35
N GLU A 57 1.49 9.44 6.77
CA GLU A 57 1.36 10.76 6.14
C GLU A 57 2.18 10.91 4.85
N HIS A 58 3.24 10.12 4.70
CA HIS A 58 4.17 10.19 3.58
C HIS A 58 4.54 8.81 3.03
N ARG A 59 4.60 8.67 1.70
CA ARG A 59 4.95 7.40 1.03
C ARG A 59 6.32 6.83 1.43
N HIS A 60 7.26 7.69 1.83
CA HIS A 60 8.59 7.26 2.28
C HIS A 60 8.52 6.36 3.53
N ALA A 61 7.52 6.55 4.40
CA ALA A 61 7.29 5.67 5.56
C ALA A 61 6.90 4.23 5.19
N ILE A 62 6.55 3.99 3.93
CA ILE A 62 6.36 2.65 3.33
C ILE A 62 7.63 2.19 2.63
N ILE A 63 8.24 3.07 1.83
CA ILE A 63 9.39 2.72 0.98
C ILE A 63 10.65 2.46 1.81
N GLU A 64 10.80 3.07 2.98
CA GLU A 64 11.98 2.91 3.84
C GLU A 64 11.76 1.89 4.97
N ASP A 65 10.56 1.33 5.08
CA ASP A 65 10.23 0.39 6.15
C ASP A 65 10.67 -1.04 5.79
N ASP A 66 11.79 -1.50 6.35
CA ASP A 66 12.33 -2.85 6.19
C ASP A 66 11.33 -3.97 6.56
N GLY A 67 10.30 -3.67 7.34
CA GLY A 67 9.20 -4.57 7.65
C GLY A 67 8.23 -4.80 6.49
N ILE A 68 8.28 -4.02 5.41
CA ILE A 68 7.40 -4.17 4.23
C ILE A 68 8.11 -4.92 3.10
N ASP A 69 7.52 -6.03 2.67
CA ASP A 69 8.03 -6.89 1.60
C ASP A 69 7.51 -6.51 0.21
N LEU A 70 6.27 -6.00 0.13
CA LEU A 70 5.57 -5.71 -1.13
C LEU A 70 4.81 -4.39 -1.07
N VAL A 71 5.05 -3.52 -2.04
CA VAL A 71 4.33 -2.26 -2.24
C VAL A 71 3.34 -2.37 -3.40
N LEU A 72 2.08 -2.07 -3.12
CA LEU A 72 1.02 -1.97 -4.12
C LEU A 72 0.78 -0.51 -4.46
N ILE A 73 0.99 -0.16 -5.72
CA ILE A 73 0.87 1.22 -6.20
C ILE A 73 -0.41 1.30 -7.01
N SER A 74 -1.41 2.00 -6.46
CA SER A 74 -2.74 2.17 -7.07
C SER A 74 -2.91 3.60 -7.57
N LYS A 75 -2.72 3.87 -8.88
CA LYS A 75 -3.27 5.08 -9.57
C LYS A 75 -3.06 5.15 -11.09
N HIS A 76 -3.86 5.99 -11.73
CA HIS A 76 -3.60 6.78 -12.95
C HIS A 76 -2.72 8.04 -12.70
N SER A 77 -1.41 7.94 -12.51
CA SER A 77 -0.53 9.12 -12.60
C SER A 77 0.81 8.81 -13.27
N GLU A 78 1.40 9.84 -13.87
CA GLU A 78 2.71 9.77 -14.55
C GLU A 78 3.86 9.39 -13.58
N HIS A 79 3.64 9.48 -12.27
CA HIS A 79 4.63 9.24 -11.22
C HIS A 79 4.74 7.77 -10.77
N ASN A 80 3.89 6.86 -11.26
CA ASN A 80 3.93 5.46 -10.84
C ASN A 80 5.28 4.78 -11.10
N LEU A 81 5.94 5.12 -12.21
CA LEU A 81 7.25 4.54 -12.55
C LEU A 81 8.35 5.04 -11.62
N GLU A 82 8.25 6.28 -11.15
CA GLU A 82 9.17 6.85 -10.17
C GLU A 82 9.03 6.13 -8.83
N ILE A 83 7.81 6.00 -8.31
CA ILE A 83 7.51 5.31 -7.05
C ILE A 83 7.88 3.82 -7.14
N LEU A 84 7.61 3.18 -8.28
CA LEU A 84 8.03 1.80 -8.55
C LEU A 84 9.57 1.68 -8.47
N GLY A 85 10.28 2.62 -9.08
CA GLY A 85 11.74 2.70 -9.03
C GLY A 85 12.28 2.93 -7.61
N GLU A 86 11.67 3.82 -6.84
CA GLU A 86 11.99 4.05 -5.42
C GLU A 86 11.84 2.75 -4.61
N ALA A 87 10.69 2.06 -4.72
CA ALA A 87 10.40 0.84 -3.98
C ALA A 87 11.36 -0.32 -4.34
N ILE A 88 11.64 -0.51 -5.63
CA ILE A 88 12.59 -1.56 -6.07
C ILE A 88 14.01 -1.25 -5.58
N ARG A 89 14.45 0.01 -5.64
CA ARG A 89 15.77 0.40 -5.11
C ARG A 89 15.88 0.19 -3.60
N ALA A 90 14.79 0.33 -2.86
CA ALA A 90 14.70 0.02 -1.44
C ALA A 90 14.59 -1.50 -1.14
N GLY A 91 14.73 -2.36 -2.15
CA GLY A 91 14.73 -3.82 -1.96
C GLY A 91 13.34 -4.46 -1.85
N LYS A 92 12.26 -3.70 -2.15
CA LYS A 92 10.89 -4.19 -2.04
C LYS A 92 10.42 -4.81 -3.35
N HIS A 93 9.54 -5.80 -3.25
CA HIS A 93 8.69 -6.11 -4.39
C HIS A 93 7.73 -4.94 -4.59
N ALA A 94 7.40 -4.64 -5.84
CA ALA A 94 6.45 -3.58 -6.14
C ALA A 94 5.59 -3.96 -7.33
N ARG A 95 4.30 -3.62 -7.26
CA ARG A 95 3.32 -3.92 -8.29
C ARG A 95 2.41 -2.72 -8.51
N ILE A 96 2.33 -2.27 -9.75
CA ILE A 96 1.30 -1.34 -10.19
C ILE A 96 0.02 -2.14 -10.43
N VAL A 97 -1.09 -1.64 -9.89
CA VAL A 97 -2.42 -2.25 -9.93
C VAL A 97 -3.46 -1.28 -10.46
#